data_AF-A0A8X6SPA8-F1
#
_entry.id   AF-A0A8X6SPA8-F1
#
_cell.length_a   1.000
_cell.length_b   1.000
_cell.length_c   1.000
_cell.angle_alpha   90.00
_cell.angle_beta   90.00
_cell.angle_gamma   90.00
#
_symmetry.space_group_name_H-M   'P 1'
#
loop_
_entity.id
_entity.type
_entity.pdbx_description
1 polymer ?
#
loop_
_entity_poly.entity_id
_entity_poly.type
_entity_poly.pdbx_seq_one_letter_code
_entity_poly.pdbx_strand_id
1 'polypeptide(L)' 'MQWGHCPGKDNPADLLSRGTSAVKLAQNELWWHGPPWLKLTPDHWPKSSPRYFRFGALLGRIRTSF' A
#
# COMPACT_ATOMS: atom_id res chain seq x y z
N MET A 1 16.64 1.37 -13.48
CA MET A 1 15.38 1.85 -12.87
C MET A 1 15.02 0.90 -11.75
N GLN A 2 14.79 1.38 -10.53
CA GLN A 2 14.40 0.56 -9.39
C GLN A 2 12.99 0.96 -8.97
N TRP A 3 12.09 -0.02 -8.82
CA TRP A 3 10.73 0.19 -8.33
C TRP A 3 10.71 0.10 -6.80
N GLY A 4 10.07 1.07 -6.13
CA GLY A 4 9.91 1.11 -4.68
C GLY A 4 8.48 0.76 -4.26
N HIS A 5 8.32 0.07 -3.12
CA HIS A 5 6.99 -0.22 -2.56
C HIS A 5 6.46 0.98 -1.76
N CYS A 6 5.30 1.49 -2.16
CA CYS A 6 4.53 2.46 -1.39
C CYS A 6 3.58 1.73 -0.42
N PRO A 7 3.66 1.96 0.90
CA PRO A 7 2.70 1.43 1.87
C PRO A 7 1.26 1.79 1.49
N GLY A 8 0.30 0.89 1.70
CA GLY A 8 -1.10 1.10 1.30
C GLY A 8 -1.71 2.39 1.85
N LYS A 9 -1.42 2.77 3.10
CA LYS A 9 -1.90 4.02 3.72
C LYS A 9 -1.38 5.29 3.03
N ASP A 10 -0.20 5.19 2.43
CA ASP A 10 0.47 6.29 1.74
C ASP A 10 0.24 6.22 0.21
N ASN A 11 -0.41 5.15 -0.27
CA ASN A 11 -0.73 4.97 -1.68
C ASN A 11 -2.05 5.69 -2.00
N PRO A 12 -2.02 6.80 -2.75
CA PRO A 12 -3.25 7.51 -3.11
C PRO A 12 -4.24 6.64 -3.89
N ALA A 13 -3.78 5.63 -4.64
CA ALA A 13 -4.67 4.69 -5.35
C ALA A 13 -5.48 3.79 -4.40
N ASP A 14 -5.01 3.57 -3.16
CA ASP A 14 -5.75 2.81 -2.15
C ASP A 14 -7.03 3.52 -1.71
N LEU A 15 -7.08 4.85 -1.81
CA LEU A 15 -8.29 5.63 -1.49
C LEU A 15 -9.42 5.34 -2.48
N LEU A 16 -9.08 5.27 -3.77
CA LEU A 16 -10.05 4.93 -4.82
C LEU A 16 -10.49 3.47 -4.74
N SER A 17 -9.56 2.54 -4.57
CA SER A 17 -9.88 1.11 -4.53
C SER A 17 -10.74 0.71 -3.33
N ARG A 18 -10.65 1.46 -2.21
CA ARG A 18 -11.52 1.30 -1.03
C ARG A 18 -12.90 1.95 -1.14
N GLY A 19 -13.18 2.66 -2.23
CA GLY A 19 -14.48 3.31 -2.45
C GLY A 19 -14.65 4.66 -1.75
N THR A 20 -13.65 5.55 -1.85
CA THR A 20 -13.85 6.95 -1.43
C THR A 20 -14.81 7.69 -2.37
N SER A 21 -15.51 8.71 -1.86
CA SER A 21 -16.39 9.55 -2.69
C SER A 21 -15.57 10.58 -3.47
N ALA A 22 -16.11 11.05 -4.61
CA ALA A 22 -15.46 12.08 -5.44
C ALA A 22 -15.19 13.38 -4.65
N VAL A 23 -16.12 13.78 -3.78
CA VAL A 23 -15.94 14.97 -2.92
C VAL A 23 -14.77 14.80 -1.97
N LYS A 24 -14.67 13.64 -1.30
CA LYS A 24 -13.56 13.35 -0.39
C LYS A 24 -12.23 13.25 -1.13
N LEU A 25 -12.23 12.70 -2.34
CA LEU A 25 -11.04 12.61 -3.18
C LEU A 25 -10.57 14.00 -3.62
N ALA A 26 -11.49 14.88 -4.04
CA ALA A 26 -11.17 16.23 -4.48
C ALA A 26 -10.50 17.06 -3.38
N GLN A 27 -10.84 16.81 -2.11
CA GLN A 27 -10.25 17.47 -0.94
C GLN A 27 -9.03 16.73 -0.37
N ASN A 28 -8.61 15.60 -0.96
CA ASN A 28 -7.58 14.76 -0.38
C ASN A 28 -6.17 15.21 -0.80
N GLU A 29 -5.39 15.71 0.15
CA GLU A 29 -4.02 16.16 -0.11
C GLU A 29 -3.07 15.02 -0.50
N LEU A 30 -3.25 13.80 0.04
CA LEU A 30 -2.43 12.65 -0.32
C LEU A 30 -2.62 12.27 -1.80
N TRP A 31 -3.84 12.40 -2.33
CA TRP A 31 -4.14 12.17 -3.75
C TRP A 31 -3.41 13.18 -4.65
N TRP A 32 -3.46 14.47 -4.31
CA TRP A 32 -2.93 15.53 -5.15
C TRP A 32 -1.42 15.76 -4.99
N HIS A 33 -0.89 15.57 -3.79
CA HIS A 33 0.50 15.90 -3.45
C HIS A 33 1.38 14.69 -3.17
N GLY A 34 0.78 13.50 -3.06
CA GLY A 34 1.47 12.30 -2.65
C GLY A 34 1.96 12.36 -1.19
N PRO A 35 2.62 11.29 -0.73
CA PRO A 35 3.12 11.24 0.63
C PRO A 35 4.33 12.18 0.81
N PRO A 36 4.49 12.83 1.98
CA PRO A 36 5.55 13.81 2.21
C PRO A 36 6.97 13.28 1.98
N TRP A 37 7.21 12.00 2.27
CA TRP A 37 8.51 11.36 2.12
C TRP A 37 8.97 11.26 0.66
N LEU A 38 8.06 11.34 -0.32
CA LEU A 38 8.42 11.31 -1.74
C LEU A 38 9.22 12.53 -2.17
N LYS A 39 9.09 13.65 -1.43
CA LYS A 39 9.84 14.89 -1.66
C LYS A 39 11.21 14.88 -0.98
N LEU A 40 11.49 13.89 -0.14
CA LEU A 40 12.74 13.74 0.60
C LEU A 40 13.72 12.83 -0.16
N THR A 41 14.95 12.73 0.34
CA THR A 41 15.94 11.81 -0.21
C THR A 41 15.47 10.35 -0.09
N PRO A 42 15.91 9.44 -0.98
CA PRO A 42 15.54 8.02 -0.94
C PRO A 42 15.78 7.32 0.40
N ASP A 43 16.69 7.82 1.24
CA ASP A 43 16.94 7.30 2.59
C ASP A 43 15.73 7.39 3.52
N HIS A 44 14.82 8.33 3.24
CA HIS A 44 13.59 8.56 3.99
C HIS A 44 12.40 7.76 3.44
N TRP A 45 12.58 7.06 2.31
CA TRP A 45 11.50 6.30 1.71
C TRP A 45 11.19 5.07 2.56
N PRO A 46 9.93 4.62 2.58
CA PRO A 46 9.54 3.44 3.31
C PRO A 46 10.32 2.22 2.80
N LYS A 47 11.14 1.65 3.68
CA LYS A 47 11.85 0.41 3.39
C LYS A 47 10.84 -0.72 3.34
N SER A 48 10.85 -1.48 2.24
CA SER A 48 10.01 -2.66 2.06
C SER A 48 10.21 -3.61 3.24
N SER A 49 9.25 -3.67 4.16
CA SER A 49 9.29 -4.68 5.22
C SER A 49 9.02 -6.05 4.57
N PRO A 50 9.77 -7.11 4.91
CA PRO A 50 9.54 -8.45 4.36
C PRO A 50 8.20 -9.10 4.77
N ARG A 51 7.32 -8.35 5.45
CA ARG A 51 6.11 -8.87 6.08
C ARG A 51 5.02 -9.32 5.09
N TYR A 52 5.10 -8.91 3.82
CA TYR A 52 4.18 -9.38 2.77
C TYR A 52 4.43 -10.82 2.31
N PHE A 53 5.58 -11.44 2.64
CA PHE A 53 5.87 -12.87 2.41
C PHE A 53 5.32 -13.81 3.50
N ARG A 54 4.21 -13.44 4.18
CA ARG A 54 3.55 -14.31 5.18
C ARG A 54 2.14 -14.77 4.84
N PHE A 55 1.65 -14.51 3.61
CA PHE A 55 0.41 -15.15 3.14
C PHE A 55 0.60 -16.60 2.65
N GLY A 56 1.85 -17.07 2.52
CA GLY A 56 2.18 -18.45 2.12
C GLY A 56 2.40 -19.46 3.27
N ALA A 57 2.27 -19.05 4.54
CA ALA A 57 2.52 -19.91 5.70
C ALA A 57 1.24 -20.38 6.43
N LEU A 58 0.07 -20.27 5.79
CA LEU A 58 -1.20 -20.75 6.33
C LEU A 58 -2.02 -21.60 5.34
N LEU A 59 -1.37 -22.28 4.40
CA LEU A 59 -2.00 -23.34 3.59
C LEU A 59 -1.50 -24.72 4.06
N GLY A 60 -1.73 -24.99 5.35
CA GLY A 60 -1.36 -26.25 5.99
C GLY A 60 -2.44 -26.73 6.95
N ARG A 61 -3.70 -26.85 6.47
CA ARG A 61 -4.73 -27.81 6.94
C ARG A 61 -6.10 -27.45 6.34
N ILE A 62 -6.32 -27.89 5.10
CA ILE A 62 -7.65 -28.34 4.70
C ILE A 62 -7.44 -29.79 4.27
N ARG A 63 -7.69 -30.72 5.19
CA ARG A 63 -7.85 -32.14 4.83
C ARG A 63 -9.20 -32.25 4.14
N THR A 64 -9.18 -32.63 2.88
CA THR A 64 -10.31 -33.24 2.19
C THR A 64 -10.72 -34.52 2.91
N SER A 65 -12.02 -34.70 3.13
CA SER A 65 -12.67 -36.01 3.20
C SER A 65 -14.16 -35.83 2.88
N PHE A 66 -14.56 -36.39 1.73
CA PHE A 66 -15.71 -37.29 1.68
C PHE A 66 -15.35 -38.57 2.44
#